data_AF-A0A2E9J1W5-F1
#
_entry.id   AF-A0A2E9J1W5-F1
#
_cell.length_a   1.000
_cell.length_b   1.000
_cell.length_c   1.000
_cell.angle_alpha   90.00
_cell.angle_beta   90.00
_cell.angle_gamma   90.00
#
_symmetry.space_group_name_H-M   'P 1'
#
loop_
_entity.id
_entity.type
_entity.pdbx_description
1 polymer ?
#
loop_
_entity_poly.entity_id
_entity_poly.type
_entity_poly.pdbx_seq_one_letter_code
_entity_poly.pdbx_strand_id
1 'polypeptide(L)'
;MALRDRLRRASVLDTAAGLIALIAVAGVLWSPKLSNTFAKATGSVKPVQVMVDVRRVSAADPEALVQSALSSGRTSIIIRNQPAGSVKLIDIQDINRVLAAVQPDGSVVTAIDPNRALQSTLNARFILEGDATVSKTGIVFAGTKLKVGIPVELEGPLYRVNGVVSGVNVQ
;
A
#
# COMPACT_ATOMS: atom_id res chain seq x y z
N MET A 1 -17.68 29.41 -42.56
CA MET A 1 -18.96 30.17 -42.63
C MET A 1 -20.11 29.42 -41.94
N ALA A 2 -20.26 28.10 -42.16
CA ALA A 2 -21.37 27.29 -41.61
C ALA A 2 -21.52 27.22 -40.08
N LEU A 3 -20.45 27.32 -39.28
CA LEU A 3 -20.53 27.24 -37.82
C LEU A 3 -21.19 28.50 -37.20
N ARG A 4 -20.92 29.68 -37.78
CA ARG A 4 -21.47 30.97 -37.35
C ARG A 4 -22.98 31.06 -37.57
N ASP A 5 -23.47 30.49 -38.67
CA ASP A 5 -24.91 30.49 -38.98
C ASP A 5 -25.71 29.46 -38.18
N ARG A 6 -25.08 28.35 -37.74
CA ARG A 6 -25.70 27.40 -36.80
C ARG A 6 -25.83 27.96 -35.39
N LEU A 7 -24.83 28.72 -34.92
CA LEU A 7 -24.88 29.38 -33.62
C LEU A 7 -25.97 30.47 -33.54
N ARG A 8 -26.28 31.13 -34.66
CA ARG A 8 -27.37 32.14 -34.75
C ARG A 8 -28.77 31.55 -34.77
N ARG A 9 -28.90 30.25 -35.05
CA ARG A 9 -30.16 29.48 -35.06
C ARG A 9 -30.29 28.56 -33.84
N ALA A 10 -29.35 28.62 -32.90
CA ALA A 10 -29.37 27.83 -31.68
C ALA A 10 -30.61 28.22 -30.87
N SER A 11 -31.49 27.25 -30.68
CA SER A 11 -32.62 27.36 -29.76
C SER A 11 -32.09 27.60 -28.34
N VAL A 12 -32.89 28.22 -27.46
CA VAL A 12 -32.61 28.27 -26.01
C VAL A 12 -32.31 26.86 -25.46
N LEU A 13 -32.90 25.84 -26.08
CA LEU A 13 -32.65 24.44 -25.75
C LEU A 13 -31.23 23.98 -26.17
N ASP A 14 -30.73 24.42 -27.32
CA ASP A 14 -29.39 24.05 -27.81
C ASP A 14 -28.29 24.72 -26.99
N THR A 15 -28.49 25.97 -26.56
CA THR A 15 -27.57 26.66 -25.65
C THR A 15 -27.59 26.02 -24.26
N ALA A 16 -28.76 25.65 -23.73
CA ALA A 16 -28.87 24.90 -22.48
C ALA A 16 -28.17 23.54 -22.56
N ALA A 17 -28.38 22.78 -23.64
CA ALA A 17 -27.72 21.50 -23.86
C ALA A 17 -26.19 21.64 -23.96
N GLY A 18 -25.71 22.66 -24.67
CA GLY A 18 -24.28 22.99 -24.76
C GLY A 18 -23.67 23.33 -23.40
N LEU A 19 -24.38 24.09 -22.58
CA LEU A 19 -23.91 24.45 -21.23
C LEU A 19 -23.83 23.21 -20.31
N ILE A 20 -24.85 22.34 -20.35
CA ILE A 20 -24.86 21.09 -19.58
C ILE A 20 -23.70 20.19 -20.02
N ALA A 21 -23.44 20.08 -21.32
CA ALA A 21 -22.32 19.31 -21.85
C ALA A 21 -20.97 19.85 -21.36
N LEU A 22 -20.79 21.18 -21.33
CA LEU A 22 -19.57 21.81 -20.80
C LEU A 22 -19.37 21.54 -19.30
N ILE A 23 -20.45 21.64 -18.51
CA ILE A 23 -20.41 21.35 -17.07
C ILE A 23 -20.06 19.87 -16.84
N ALA A 24 -20.64 18.96 -17.63
CA ALA A 24 -20.33 17.52 -17.54
C ALA A 24 -18.84 17.24 -17.86
N VAL A 25 -18.30 17.86 -18.90
CA VAL A 25 -16.87 17.72 -19.26
C VAL A 25 -15.98 18.28 -18.14
N ALA A 26 -16.28 19.46 -17.62
CA ALA A 26 -15.54 20.06 -16.50
C ALA A 26 -15.59 19.15 -15.26
N GLY A 27 -16.73 18.54 -14.97
CA GLY A 27 -16.89 17.59 -13.87
C GLY A 27 -16.04 16.33 -14.02
N VAL A 28 -15.93 15.78 -15.24
CA VAL A 28 -15.07 14.61 -15.52
C VAL A 28 -13.59 14.95 -15.40
N LEU A 29 -13.18 16.13 -15.87
CA LEU A 29 -11.79 16.60 -15.79
C LEU A 29 -11.33 16.86 -14.35
N TRP A 30 -12.24 17.27 -13.45
CA TRP A 30 -11.94 17.41 -12.02
C TRP A 30 -12.02 16.08 -11.25
N SER A 31 -12.26 14.95 -11.92
CA SER A 31 -12.35 13.68 -11.20
C SER A 31 -10.99 13.28 -10.58
N PRO A 32 -10.96 12.82 -9.32
CA PRO A 32 -9.72 12.40 -8.64
C PRO A 32 -8.93 11.32 -9.41
N LYS A 33 -9.63 10.50 -10.20
CA LYS A 33 -9.05 9.43 -11.02
C LYS A 33 -8.18 9.98 -12.16
N LEU A 34 -8.63 11.05 -12.82
CA LEU A 34 -7.82 11.72 -13.85
C LEU A 34 -6.59 12.37 -13.21
N SER A 35 -6.77 13.10 -12.10
CA SER A 35 -5.67 13.76 -11.38
C SER A 35 -4.54 12.80 -10.98
N ASN A 36 -4.87 11.61 -10.47
CA ASN A 36 -3.86 10.59 -10.17
C ASN A 36 -3.16 10.06 -11.42
N THR A 37 -3.88 9.92 -12.53
CA THR A 37 -3.32 9.46 -13.81
C THR A 37 -2.32 10.49 -14.37
N PHE A 38 -2.65 11.78 -14.29
CA PHE A 38 -1.71 12.86 -14.65
C PHE A 38 -0.52 12.95 -13.68
N ALA A 39 -0.72 12.73 -12.39
CA ALA A 39 0.37 12.72 -11.41
C ALA A 39 1.38 11.56 -11.65
N LYS A 40 0.90 10.41 -12.15
CA LYS A 40 1.75 9.31 -12.64
C LYS A 40 2.48 9.69 -13.92
N ALA A 41 1.79 10.30 -14.89
CA ALA A 41 2.40 10.72 -16.16
C ALA A 41 3.48 11.80 -15.99
N THR A 42 3.36 12.66 -14.98
CA THR A 42 4.37 13.68 -14.64
C THR A 42 5.54 13.13 -13.81
N GLY A 43 5.52 11.83 -13.44
CA GLY A 43 6.59 11.16 -12.69
C GLY A 43 6.65 11.52 -11.19
N SER A 44 5.67 12.29 -10.69
CA SER A 44 5.60 12.66 -9.28
C SER A 44 5.19 11.47 -8.39
N VAL A 45 4.41 10.53 -8.95
CA VAL A 45 3.98 9.29 -8.31
C VAL A 45 4.73 8.11 -8.91
N LYS A 46 5.35 7.29 -8.06
CA LYS A 46 6.12 6.10 -8.43
C LYS A 46 5.66 4.87 -7.64
N PRO A 47 5.81 3.66 -8.19
CA PRO A 47 5.67 2.45 -7.39
C PRO A 47 6.76 2.42 -6.31
N VAL A 48 6.35 2.16 -5.08
CA VAL A 48 7.26 1.99 -3.94
C VAL A 48 6.98 0.67 -3.24
N GLN A 49 8.04 0.05 -2.76
CA GLN A 49 7.97 -1.11 -1.90
C GLN A 49 8.07 -0.66 -0.43
N VAL A 50 7.13 -1.10 0.38
CA VAL A 50 7.08 -0.84 1.82
C VAL A 50 7.21 -2.17 2.54
N MET A 51 8.20 -2.27 3.42
CA MET A 51 8.36 -3.41 4.31
C MET A 51 7.78 -3.07 5.68
N VAL A 52 6.93 -3.94 6.20
CA VAL A 52 6.30 -3.78 7.51
C VAL A 52 6.59 -5.02 8.35
N ASP A 53 7.32 -4.83 9.45
CA ASP A 53 7.61 -5.88 10.40
C ASP A 53 6.44 -5.99 11.39
N VAL A 54 5.81 -7.15 11.42
CA VAL A 54 4.78 -7.56 12.36
C VAL A 54 5.41 -8.56 13.31
N ARG A 55 5.32 -8.31 14.61
CA ARG A 55 5.99 -9.13 15.63
C ARG A 55 5.05 -9.50 16.76
N ARG A 56 5.21 -10.71 17.29
CA ARG A 56 4.47 -11.26 18.44
C ARG A 56 2.96 -11.23 18.26
N VAL A 57 2.48 -11.53 17.07
CA VAL A 57 1.04 -11.70 16.83
C VAL A 57 0.65 -13.11 17.21
N SER A 58 -0.26 -13.26 18.18
CA SER A 58 -0.82 -14.56 18.53
C SER A 58 -1.72 -15.05 17.39
N ALA A 59 -1.41 -16.22 16.85
CA ALA A 59 -2.19 -16.87 15.81
C ALA A 59 -2.20 -18.38 16.06
N ALA A 60 -3.39 -18.98 16.13
CA ALA A 60 -3.53 -20.42 16.35
C ALA A 60 -2.78 -21.24 15.29
N ASP A 61 -2.88 -20.79 14.03
CA ASP A 61 -2.11 -21.29 12.89
C ASP A 61 -1.49 -20.11 12.12
N PRO A 62 -0.25 -19.72 12.46
CA PRO A 62 0.45 -18.63 11.79
C PRO A 62 0.68 -18.91 10.30
N GLU A 63 0.91 -20.16 9.91
CA GLU A 63 1.21 -20.55 8.53
C GLU A 63 -0.04 -20.42 7.66
N ALA A 64 -1.19 -20.91 8.13
CA ALA A 64 -2.47 -20.73 7.43
C ALA A 64 -2.85 -19.26 7.29
N LEU A 65 -2.59 -18.42 8.30
CA LEU A 65 -2.82 -16.98 8.22
C LEU A 65 -1.96 -16.35 7.12
N VAL A 66 -0.66 -16.68 7.07
CA VAL A 66 0.27 -16.19 6.04
C VAL A 66 -0.19 -16.62 4.64
N GLN A 67 -0.56 -17.89 4.47
CA GLN A 67 -1.08 -18.40 3.19
C GLN A 67 -2.37 -17.70 2.78
N SER A 68 -3.29 -17.47 3.71
CA SER A 68 -4.53 -16.73 3.46
C SER A 68 -4.27 -15.27 3.10
N ALA A 69 -3.27 -14.64 3.69
CA ALA A 69 -2.89 -13.27 3.35
C ALA A 69 -2.26 -13.20 1.95
N LEU A 70 -1.34 -14.12 1.63
CA LEU A 70 -0.74 -14.20 0.30
C LEU A 70 -1.77 -14.50 -0.79
N SER A 71 -2.75 -15.38 -0.52
CA SER A 71 -3.81 -15.72 -1.48
C SER A 71 -4.78 -14.56 -1.74
N SER A 72 -5.01 -13.68 -0.77
CA SER A 72 -5.79 -12.45 -1.01
C SER A 72 -5.03 -11.47 -1.91
N GLY A 73 -3.69 -11.51 -1.89
CA GLY A 73 -2.79 -10.67 -2.69
C GLY A 73 -2.85 -9.17 -2.36
N ARG A 74 -3.67 -8.77 -1.38
CA ARG A 74 -3.86 -7.38 -0.97
C ARG A 74 -4.16 -7.27 0.52
N THR A 75 -3.70 -6.17 1.10
CA THR A 75 -4.00 -5.80 2.49
C THR A 75 -4.34 -4.31 2.54
N SER A 76 -5.23 -3.92 3.44
CA SER A 76 -5.41 -2.52 3.80
C SER A 76 -4.27 -2.10 4.73
N ILE A 77 -3.76 -0.89 4.54
CA ILE A 77 -2.79 -0.26 5.43
C ILE A 77 -3.46 0.92 6.15
N ILE A 78 -3.32 0.93 7.47
CA ILE A 78 -3.80 2.02 8.33
C ILE A 78 -2.57 2.68 8.94
N ILE A 79 -2.48 4.00 8.79
CA ILE A 79 -1.34 4.80 9.28
C ILE A 79 -1.91 5.78 10.30
N ARG A 80 -1.45 5.72 11.55
CA ARG A 80 -1.92 6.63 12.63
C ARG A 80 -3.46 6.65 12.77
N ASN A 81 -4.09 5.47 12.79
CA ASN A 81 -5.55 5.29 12.83
C ASN A 81 -6.31 5.95 11.66
N GLN A 82 -5.62 6.23 10.55
CA GLN A 82 -6.24 6.72 9.30
C GLN A 82 -6.11 5.65 8.22
N PRO A 83 -7.21 5.27 7.56
CA PRO A 83 -7.16 4.32 6.46
C PRO A 83 -6.40 4.94 5.28
N ALA A 84 -5.25 4.35 4.95
CA ALA A 84 -4.40 4.80 3.85
C ALA A 84 -4.69 4.05 2.53
N GLY A 85 -5.56 3.05 2.58
CA GLY A 85 -6.08 2.33 1.41
C GLY A 85 -5.55 0.91 1.26
N SER A 86 -5.95 0.25 0.18
CA SER A 86 -5.53 -1.12 -0.12
C SER A 86 -4.25 -1.13 -0.95
N VAL A 87 -3.24 -1.87 -0.49
CA VAL A 87 -1.97 -2.11 -1.17
C VAL A 87 -1.84 -3.55 -1.62
N LYS A 88 -1.00 -3.78 -2.63
CA LYS A 88 -0.68 -5.12 -3.10
C LYS A 88 0.29 -5.76 -2.13
N LEU A 89 0.03 -6.99 -1.73
CA LEU A 89 0.93 -7.80 -0.94
C LEU A 89 1.79 -8.63 -1.91
N ILE A 90 3.10 -8.43 -1.87
CA ILE A 90 4.05 -9.10 -2.76
C ILE A 90 4.56 -10.38 -2.13
N ASP A 91 4.93 -10.30 -0.85
CA ASP A 91 5.59 -11.40 -0.13
C ASP A 91 5.40 -11.23 1.38
N ILE A 92 5.55 -12.34 2.11
CA ILE A 92 5.61 -12.37 3.57
C ILE A 92 6.83 -13.19 3.97
N GLN A 93 7.82 -12.52 4.55
CA GLN A 93 9.06 -13.15 4.99
C GLN A 93 9.01 -13.51 6.46
N ASP A 94 9.51 -14.70 6.79
CA ASP A 94 9.73 -15.10 8.16
C ASP A 94 10.92 -14.34 8.75
N ILE A 95 10.70 -13.65 9.88
CA ILE A 95 11.74 -12.89 10.60
C ILE A 95 11.96 -13.41 12.03
N ASN A 96 11.59 -14.66 12.28
CA ASN A 96 11.90 -15.31 13.55
C ASN A 96 13.40 -15.37 13.78
N ARG A 97 13.80 -15.21 15.04
CA ARG A 97 15.19 -15.40 15.45
C ARG A 97 15.57 -16.88 15.32
N VAL A 98 16.81 -17.13 14.93
CA VAL A 98 17.44 -18.44 15.03
C VAL A 98 18.19 -18.54 16.36
N LEU A 99 18.30 -19.75 16.88
CA LEU A 99 19.22 -20.04 17.98
C LEU A 99 20.64 -20.06 17.43
N ALA A 100 21.59 -19.53 18.18
CA ALA A 100 23.00 -19.55 17.84
C ALA A 100 23.81 -20.01 19.06
N ALA A 101 24.79 -20.89 18.83
CA ALA A 101 25.70 -21.38 19.84
C ALA A 101 27.15 -21.32 19.33
N VAL A 102 28.07 -20.90 20.20
CA VAL A 102 29.51 -20.90 19.94
C VAL A 102 30.10 -22.21 20.42
N GLN A 103 30.84 -22.87 19.55
CA GLN A 103 31.46 -24.16 19.80
C GLN A 103 32.87 -23.99 20.40
N PRO A 104 33.45 -25.02 21.06
CA PRO A 104 34.79 -24.94 21.65
C PRO A 104 35.93 -24.64 20.66
N ASP A 105 35.74 -24.94 19.38
CA ASP A 105 36.67 -24.63 18.29
C ASP A 105 36.52 -23.20 17.75
N GLY A 106 35.61 -22.41 18.32
CA GLY A 106 35.30 -21.03 17.91
C GLY A 106 34.29 -20.92 16.77
N SER A 107 33.78 -22.03 16.24
CA SER A 107 32.74 -22.00 15.20
C SER A 107 31.36 -21.60 15.76
N VAL A 108 30.46 -21.11 14.90
CA VAL A 108 29.08 -20.76 15.27
C VAL A 108 28.12 -21.67 14.53
N VAL A 109 27.24 -22.34 15.28
CA VAL A 109 26.16 -23.18 14.73
C VAL A 109 24.83 -22.49 14.99
N THR A 110 23.96 -22.51 13.98
CA THR A 110 22.60 -21.96 14.08
C THR A 110 21.55 -23.04 13.90
N ALA A 111 20.44 -22.95 14.64
CA ALA A 111 19.29 -23.84 14.52
C ALA A 111 17.96 -23.08 14.64
N ILE A 112 16.89 -23.64 14.07
CA ILE A 112 15.54 -23.13 14.27
C ILE A 112 15.13 -23.39 15.73
N ASP A 113 14.50 -22.41 16.39
CA ASP A 113 14.00 -22.57 17.76
C ASP A 113 12.89 -23.64 17.80
N PRO A 114 13.07 -24.78 18.50
CA PRO A 114 12.05 -25.83 18.58
C PRO A 114 10.79 -25.38 19.31
N ASN A 115 10.89 -24.37 20.20
CA ASN A 115 9.72 -23.82 20.89
C ASN A 115 8.82 -23.00 19.97
N ARG A 116 9.30 -22.64 18.77
CA ARG A 116 8.50 -21.88 17.81
C ARG A 116 7.16 -22.56 17.51
N ALA A 117 7.17 -23.89 17.35
CA ALA A 117 5.96 -24.67 17.08
C ALA A 117 4.95 -24.62 18.24
N LEU A 118 5.43 -24.39 19.48
CA LEU A 118 4.59 -24.31 20.67
C LEU A 118 4.10 -22.89 20.96
N GLN A 119 4.78 -21.86 20.45
CA GLN A 119 4.50 -20.47 20.80
C GLN A 119 3.33 -19.86 20.03
N SER A 120 2.85 -20.47 18.94
CA SER A 120 1.71 -19.98 18.14
C SER A 120 1.77 -18.46 17.89
N THR A 121 2.98 -17.95 17.58
CA THR A 121 3.20 -16.53 17.28
C THR A 121 3.71 -16.32 15.86
N LEU A 122 3.21 -15.28 15.23
CA LEU A 122 3.66 -14.79 13.94
C LEU A 122 4.66 -13.64 14.15
N ASN A 123 5.87 -13.83 13.62
CA ASN A 123 6.86 -12.79 13.41
C ASN A 123 7.18 -12.78 11.92
N ALA A 124 6.69 -11.77 11.21
CA ALA A 124 6.78 -11.73 9.76
C ALA A 124 7.01 -10.32 9.24
N ARG A 125 7.68 -10.21 8.10
CA ARG A 125 7.82 -8.98 7.33
C ARG A 125 6.94 -9.05 6.11
N PHE A 126 5.94 -8.18 6.08
CA PHE A 126 5.06 -8.00 4.94
C PHE A 126 5.73 -7.07 3.94
N ILE A 127 5.84 -7.50 2.69
CA ILE A 127 6.38 -6.71 1.60
C ILE A 127 5.21 -6.23 0.75
N LEU A 128 4.98 -4.93 0.77
CA LEU A 128 3.84 -4.27 0.17
C LEU A 128 4.28 -3.42 -1.00
N GLU A 129 3.46 -3.35 -2.03
CA GLU A 129 3.65 -2.49 -3.20
C GLU A 129 2.47 -1.54 -3.34
N GLY A 130 2.78 -0.27 -3.49
CA GLY A 130 1.78 0.76 -3.73
C GLY A 130 2.38 2.01 -4.35
N ASP A 131 1.49 2.87 -4.84
CA ASP A 131 1.88 4.14 -5.45
C ASP A 131 2.15 5.19 -4.36
N ALA A 132 3.27 5.90 -4.47
CA ALA A 132 3.63 6.99 -3.57
C ALA A 132 4.25 8.17 -4.29
N THR A 133 4.07 9.36 -3.73
CA THR A 133 4.73 10.57 -4.22
C THR A 133 6.14 10.64 -3.66
N VAL A 134 7.15 10.65 -4.53
CA VAL A 134 8.56 10.74 -4.12
C VAL A 134 9.00 12.19 -4.16
N SER A 135 9.39 12.73 -3.01
CA SER A 135 9.87 14.12 -2.88
C SER A 135 11.30 14.16 -2.32
N LYS A 136 11.95 15.32 -2.40
CA LYS A 136 13.25 15.57 -1.75
C LYS A 136 13.24 15.29 -0.23
N THR A 137 12.07 15.37 0.41
CA THR A 137 11.93 15.19 1.87
C THR A 137 11.55 13.77 2.28
N GLY A 138 11.36 12.87 1.31
CA GLY A 138 10.97 11.48 1.52
C GLY A 138 9.76 11.06 0.69
N ILE A 139 9.30 9.84 0.98
CA ILE A 139 8.22 9.15 0.29
C ILE A 139 6.90 9.46 1.00
N VAL A 140 5.90 9.90 0.24
CA VAL A 140 4.55 10.21 0.73
C VAL A 140 3.60 9.14 0.24
N PHE A 141 3.16 8.28 1.16
CA PHE A 141 2.22 7.21 0.91
C PHE A 141 0.83 7.63 1.41
N ALA A 142 -0.18 7.61 0.54
CA ALA A 142 -1.56 8.00 0.88
C ALA A 142 -1.67 9.34 1.65
N GLY A 143 -0.91 10.36 1.21
CA GLY A 143 -0.90 11.69 1.84
C GLY A 143 -0.07 11.81 3.13
N THR A 144 0.51 10.71 3.63
CA THR A 144 1.36 10.71 4.83
C THR A 144 2.81 10.41 4.47
N LYS A 145 3.76 11.14 5.07
CA LYS A 145 5.19 10.82 4.93
C LYS A 145 5.47 9.47 5.59
N LEU A 146 5.90 8.51 4.79
CA LEU A 146 6.24 7.16 5.25
C LEU A 146 7.75 7.07 5.49
N LYS A 147 8.12 6.65 6.70
CA LYS A 147 9.51 6.49 7.14
C LYS A 147 9.63 5.20 7.95
N VAL A 148 10.84 4.67 8.01
CA VAL A 148 11.18 3.56 8.93
C VAL A 148 10.87 3.98 10.37
N GLY A 149 10.27 3.07 11.14
CA GLY A 149 9.86 3.29 12.52
C GLY A 149 8.42 3.80 12.70
N ILE A 150 7.70 4.11 11.62
CA ILE A 150 6.29 4.51 11.74
C ILE A 150 5.43 3.29 12.11
N PRO A 151 4.61 3.38 13.17
CA PRO A 151 3.64 2.35 13.49
C PRO A 151 2.51 2.37 12.46
N VAL A 152 2.15 1.19 11.98
CA VAL A 152 1.08 0.98 11.01
C VAL A 152 0.28 -0.26 11.40
N GLU A 153 -0.94 -0.37 10.91
CA GLU A 153 -1.72 -1.59 11.02
C GLU A 153 -1.96 -2.15 9.62
N LEU A 154 -1.89 -3.47 9.52
CA LEU A 154 -2.26 -4.20 8.32
C LEU A 154 -3.56 -4.94 8.59
N GLU A 155 -4.55 -4.70 7.74
CA GLU A 155 -5.88 -5.31 7.85
C GLU A 155 -6.19 -6.10 6.57
N GLY A 156 -6.46 -7.39 6.75
CA GLY A 156 -6.95 -8.29 5.73
C GLY A 156 -8.27 -8.95 6.18
N PRO A 157 -8.81 -9.89 5.40
CA PRO A 157 -10.11 -10.49 5.71
C PRO A 157 -10.18 -11.22 7.06
N LEU A 158 -9.07 -11.85 7.46
CA LEU A 158 -8.99 -12.70 8.66
C LEU A 158 -8.03 -12.15 9.73
N TYR A 159 -7.46 -10.96 9.52
CA TYR A 159 -6.46 -10.43 10.43
C TYR A 159 -6.48 -8.90 10.47
N ARG A 160 -6.16 -8.37 11.64
CA ARG A 160 -5.75 -6.98 11.83
C ARG A 160 -4.56 -6.98 12.78
N VAL A 161 -3.40 -6.61 12.27
CA VAL A 161 -2.13 -6.77 12.97
C VAL A 161 -1.37 -5.46 13.04
N ASN A 162 -0.78 -5.20 14.21
CA ASN A 162 0.09 -4.04 14.41
C ASN A 162 1.50 -4.36 13.88
N GLY A 163 2.07 -3.41 13.15
CA GLY A 163 3.40 -3.50 12.61
C GLY A 163 4.14 -2.18 12.65
N VAL A 164 5.41 -2.23 12.27
CA VAL A 164 6.28 -1.06 12.15
C VAL A 164 6.93 -1.09 10.78
N VAL A 165 6.92 0.05 10.09
CA VAL A 165 7.64 0.18 8.82
C VAL A 165 9.12 -0.07 9.06
N SER A 166 9.68 -1.11 8.43
CA SER A 166 11.08 -1.51 8.57
C SER A 166 11.92 -1.11 7.36
N GLY A 167 11.29 -0.82 6.22
CA GLY A 167 11.96 -0.40 5.00
C GLY A 167 11.03 0.28 4.02
N VAL A 168 11.56 1.21 3.22
CA VAL A 168 10.83 1.84 2.11
C VAL A 168 11.80 2.05 0.96
N ASN A 169 11.51 1.46 -0.20
CA ASN A 169 12.34 1.53 -1.40
C ASN A 169 11.51 2.04 -2.58
N VAL A 170 12.12 2.88 -3.42
CA VAL A 170 11.54 3.26 -4.72
C VAL A 170 11.90 2.16 -5.72
N GLN A 171 10.91 1.67 -6.47
CA GLN A 171 11.15 0.74 -7.58
C GLN A 171 11.55 1.48 -8.86
#